data_AF-A0A957G5X8-F1
#
_entry.id   AF-A0A957G5X8-F1
#
_cell.length_a   1.000
_cell.length_b   1.000
_cell.length_c   1.000
_cell.angle_alpha   90.00
_cell.angle_beta   90.00
_cell.angle_gamma   90.00
#
_symmetry.space_group_name_H-M   'P 1'
#
loop_
_entity.id
_entity.type
_entity.pdbx_description
1 polymer ?
#
loop_
_entity_poly.entity_id
_entity_poly.type
_entity_poly.pdbx_seq_one_letter_code
_entity_poly.pdbx_strand_id
1 'polypeptide(L)'
;MKRVLLILIDALTGPELNRHMMTGHYPNLERVREAGQFYETCLSIFPSITHAALSSIITGKYPVDHGIVGSHWYDFDHDKVAYFSGSLPMVLQKGIGTFVREFLIELNHDYLAAPTLFSTLERAGYQTACLNFPVYHGDVAHTADMPFLLSLFPDMPARTTVYGPSELYLGDLVDSLSPQAGVRPRKTGLLHWYGFHDDNTVALLEQMAANDAFPDFTLAYFPENDEVSHKEGPVAAHQRLGYMDALLGKLFATYGGLEEFLDQFALIISGDHSQSATLPDVTEQAIDLAELLPAERLAEAGHPWDPHDTIMPCPNLRAAQLYFRELEPAGYAHIIAQLLADERLDQAIYRASLLDGGPGYVVQTASAKLHFWRDAESSVTDRYGNQWGW
;
A
#
# COMPACT_ATOMS: atom_id res chain seq x y z
N MET A 1 -9.11 27.81 10.17
CA MET A 1 -8.08 26.94 9.54
C MET A 1 -8.81 26.02 8.60
N LYS A 2 -8.25 25.67 7.43
CA LYS A 2 -8.91 24.73 6.51
C LYS A 2 -8.76 23.30 7.05
N ARG A 3 -9.79 22.48 6.92
CA ARG A 3 -9.74 21.03 7.13
C ARG A 3 -8.98 20.38 5.98
N VAL A 4 -8.28 19.28 6.21
CA VAL A 4 -7.53 18.57 5.16
C VAL A 4 -8.27 17.29 4.79
N LEU A 5 -8.61 17.14 3.51
CA LEU A 5 -9.17 15.91 2.96
C LEU A 5 -8.16 15.28 2.00
N LEU A 6 -7.60 14.14 2.38
CA LEU A 6 -6.73 13.32 1.55
C LEU A 6 -7.52 12.13 0.99
N ILE A 7 -7.71 12.12 -0.33
CA ILE A 7 -8.30 11.00 -1.07
C ILE A 7 -7.16 10.19 -1.69
N LEU A 8 -7.05 8.93 -1.30
CA LEU A 8 -6.08 7.98 -1.87
C LEU A 8 -6.83 6.95 -2.72
N ILE A 9 -6.51 6.92 -4.01
CA ILE A 9 -7.03 5.94 -4.97
C ILE A 9 -5.92 4.95 -5.28
N ASP A 10 -6.14 3.68 -4.95
CA ASP A 10 -5.16 2.63 -5.17
C ASP A 10 -4.83 2.49 -6.67
N ALA A 11 -3.57 2.30 -7.01
CA ALA A 11 -3.08 2.18 -8.38
C ALA A 11 -3.40 3.37 -9.31
N LEU A 12 -3.63 4.57 -8.75
CA LEU A 12 -3.93 5.75 -9.56
C LEU A 12 -2.71 6.17 -10.42
N THR A 13 -2.86 5.99 -11.72
CA THR A 13 -1.86 6.29 -12.74
C THR A 13 -2.10 7.67 -13.34
N GLY A 14 -1.28 8.64 -12.97
CA GLY A 14 -1.41 10.06 -13.36
C GLY A 14 -1.62 10.31 -14.86
N PRO A 15 -0.79 9.71 -15.76
CA PRO A 15 -0.97 9.86 -17.20
C PRO A 15 -2.32 9.33 -17.74
N GLU A 16 -2.84 8.24 -17.16
CA GLU A 16 -4.13 7.67 -17.55
C GLU A 16 -5.27 8.60 -17.13
N LEU A 17 -5.24 9.09 -15.88
CA LEU A 17 -6.20 10.07 -15.38
C LEU A 17 -6.21 11.35 -16.24
N ASN A 18 -5.03 11.89 -16.56
CA ASN A 18 -4.91 13.09 -17.39
C ASN A 18 -5.52 12.87 -18.78
N ARG A 19 -5.28 11.72 -19.41
CA ARG A 19 -5.85 11.40 -20.72
C ARG A 19 -7.38 11.39 -20.69
N HIS A 20 -7.98 10.83 -19.65
CA HIS A 20 -9.44 10.84 -19.49
C HIS A 20 -9.98 12.26 -19.29
N MET A 21 -9.37 13.07 -18.42
CA MET A 21 -9.77 14.47 -18.24
C MET A 21 -9.71 15.26 -19.55
N MET A 22 -8.62 15.13 -20.32
CA MET A 22 -8.45 15.85 -21.60
C MET A 22 -9.45 15.45 -22.69
N THR A 23 -10.17 14.34 -22.52
CA THR A 23 -11.24 13.89 -23.43
C THR A 23 -12.64 14.31 -22.97
N GLY A 24 -12.74 15.16 -21.95
CA GLY A 24 -14.00 15.66 -21.40
C GLY A 24 -14.67 14.71 -20.40
N HIS A 25 -13.97 13.65 -19.95
CA HIS A 25 -14.40 12.87 -18.80
C HIS A 25 -13.99 13.59 -17.50
N TYR A 26 -14.69 13.30 -16.40
CA TYR A 26 -14.35 13.79 -15.06
C TYR A 26 -14.31 15.33 -14.90
N PRO A 27 -15.43 16.03 -15.18
CA PRO A 27 -15.48 17.49 -15.13
C PRO A 27 -15.22 18.07 -13.73
N ASN A 28 -15.49 17.36 -12.64
CA ASN A 28 -15.21 17.87 -11.29
C ASN A 28 -13.72 17.78 -10.96
N LEU A 29 -13.04 16.70 -11.38
CA LEU A 29 -11.59 16.59 -11.30
C LEU A 29 -10.89 17.65 -12.15
N GLU A 30 -11.42 17.95 -13.35
CA GLU A 30 -10.89 19.02 -14.19
C GLU A 30 -11.00 20.39 -13.49
N ARG A 31 -12.14 20.69 -12.85
CA ARG A 31 -12.30 21.92 -12.06
C ARG A 31 -11.33 22.00 -10.88
N VAL A 32 -11.05 20.88 -10.21
CA VAL A 32 -10.04 20.81 -9.14
C VAL A 32 -8.65 21.09 -9.69
N ARG A 33 -8.30 20.51 -10.85
CA ARG A 33 -7.04 20.77 -11.55
C ARG A 33 -6.88 22.26 -11.87
N GLU A 34 -7.91 22.90 -12.39
CA GLU A 34 -7.90 24.33 -12.74
C GLU A 34 -7.77 25.25 -11.53
N ALA A 35 -8.39 24.87 -10.40
CA ALA A 35 -8.33 25.62 -9.15
C ALA A 35 -7.06 25.36 -8.33
N GLY A 36 -6.26 24.35 -8.69
CA GLY A 36 -5.17 23.83 -7.88
C GLY A 36 -3.90 23.51 -8.66
N GLN A 37 -3.19 22.47 -8.21
CA GLN A 37 -1.98 21.97 -8.86
C GLN A 37 -2.19 20.51 -9.23
N PHE A 38 -1.74 20.15 -10.43
CA PHE A 38 -1.76 18.78 -10.92
C PHE A 38 -0.37 18.35 -11.34
N TYR A 39 0.10 17.27 -10.71
CA TYR A 39 1.38 16.65 -11.00
C TYR A 39 1.12 15.29 -11.63
N GLU A 40 1.31 15.19 -12.94
CA GLU A 40 1.11 13.94 -13.67
C GLU A 40 2.13 12.86 -13.26
N THR A 41 3.35 13.28 -12.93
CA THR A 41 4.47 12.39 -12.60
C THR A 41 4.85 12.53 -11.14
N CYS A 42 4.33 11.61 -10.32
CA CYS A 42 4.76 11.38 -8.95
C CYS A 42 5.58 10.10 -8.87
N LEU A 43 6.55 10.05 -7.95
CA LEU A 43 7.40 8.88 -7.75
C LEU A 43 7.01 8.18 -6.45
N SER A 44 6.61 6.91 -6.56
CA SER A 44 6.36 6.05 -5.41
C SER A 44 7.69 5.55 -4.81
N ILE A 45 7.59 4.84 -3.70
CA ILE A 45 8.69 4.11 -3.08
C ILE A 45 9.02 2.83 -3.87
N PHE A 46 10.15 2.21 -3.55
CA PHE A 46 10.51 0.89 -4.05
C PHE A 46 10.56 -0.13 -2.89
N PRO A 47 9.95 -1.32 -3.01
CA PRO A 47 9.11 -1.76 -4.13
C PRO A 47 7.78 -1.01 -4.16
N SER A 48 7.28 -0.64 -5.35
CA SER A 48 6.02 0.09 -5.52
C SER A 48 4.83 -0.85 -5.30
N ILE A 49 4.58 -1.21 -4.05
CA ILE A 49 3.55 -2.15 -3.61
C ILE A 49 2.73 -1.54 -2.47
N THR A 50 1.42 -1.79 -2.47
CA THR A 50 0.42 -1.14 -1.63
C THR A 50 0.85 -0.95 -0.18
N HIS A 51 1.12 -2.02 0.58
CA HIS A 51 1.39 -1.91 2.02
C HIS A 51 2.62 -1.04 2.34
N ALA A 52 3.68 -1.14 1.53
CA ALA A 52 4.88 -0.32 1.71
C ALA A 52 4.61 1.15 1.33
N ALA A 53 3.90 1.38 0.21
CA ALA A 53 3.57 2.71 -0.28
C ALA A 53 2.59 3.46 0.63
N LEU A 54 1.49 2.82 1.06
CA LEU A 54 0.53 3.40 1.99
C LEU A 54 1.19 3.73 3.34
N SER A 55 2.06 2.84 3.85
CA SER A 55 2.84 3.12 5.06
C SER A 55 3.75 4.32 4.89
N SER A 56 4.42 4.45 3.75
CA SER A 56 5.25 5.63 3.43
C SER A 56 4.43 6.91 3.35
N ILE A 57 3.22 6.87 2.76
CA ILE A 57 2.31 8.02 2.66
C ILE A 57 1.89 8.50 4.05
N ILE A 58 1.45 7.59 4.93
CA ILE A 58 0.91 8.00 6.23
C ILE A 58 2.00 8.35 7.25
N THR A 59 3.23 7.85 7.09
CA THR A 59 4.33 8.12 8.04
C THR A 59 5.32 9.19 7.55
N GLY A 60 5.36 9.47 6.25
CA GLY A 60 6.39 10.30 5.63
C GLY A 60 7.79 9.68 5.70
N LYS A 61 7.88 8.35 5.82
CA LYS A 61 9.11 7.58 5.97
C LYS A 61 9.28 6.57 4.83
N TYR A 62 10.50 6.09 4.60
CA TYR A 62 10.75 5.00 3.65
C TYR A 62 10.60 3.63 4.33
N PRO A 63 10.48 2.53 3.57
CA PRO A 63 10.34 1.17 4.12
C PRO A 63 11.37 0.77 5.17
N VAL A 64 12.62 1.23 5.01
CA VAL A 64 13.70 0.99 5.98
C VAL A 64 13.44 1.62 7.36
N ASP A 65 12.64 2.69 7.41
CA ASP A 65 12.35 3.46 8.62
C ASP A 65 11.02 3.05 9.26
N HIS A 66 9.98 2.77 8.46
CA HIS A 66 8.66 2.38 8.98
C HIS A 66 8.46 0.86 9.12
N GLY A 67 9.41 0.03 8.65
CA GLY A 67 9.42 -1.43 8.86
C GLY A 67 8.62 -2.25 7.85
N ILE A 68 7.71 -1.63 7.08
CA ILE A 68 6.87 -2.33 6.10
C ILE A 68 7.58 -2.37 4.75
N VAL A 69 8.28 -3.48 4.47
CA VAL A 69 9.18 -3.62 3.30
C VAL A 69 8.52 -4.20 2.05
N GLY A 70 7.24 -4.56 2.14
CA GLY A 70 6.44 -5.08 1.04
C GLY A 70 5.08 -5.55 1.52
N SER A 71 4.32 -6.19 0.62
CA SER A 71 3.14 -6.99 1.00
C SER A 71 3.52 -8.39 1.45
N HIS A 72 4.76 -8.82 1.18
CA HIS A 72 5.27 -10.14 1.48
C HIS A 72 6.76 -10.07 1.85
N TRP A 73 7.13 -10.50 3.05
CA TRP A 73 8.55 -10.62 3.43
C TRP A 73 8.75 -11.67 4.51
N TYR A 74 10.01 -12.08 4.70
CA TYR A 74 10.37 -13.00 5.77
C TYR A 74 10.73 -12.21 7.04
N ASP A 75 10.01 -12.50 8.11
CA ASP A 75 10.22 -11.96 9.45
C ASP A 75 11.19 -12.86 10.21
N PHE A 76 12.41 -12.38 10.38
CA PHE A 76 13.48 -13.10 11.07
C PHE A 76 13.22 -13.26 12.56
N ASP A 77 12.53 -12.31 13.20
CA ASP A 77 12.37 -12.29 14.66
C ASP A 77 11.37 -13.36 15.11
N HIS A 78 10.37 -13.64 14.26
CA HIS A 78 9.31 -14.60 14.55
C HIS A 78 9.39 -15.89 13.73
N ASP A 79 10.44 -16.05 12.91
CA ASP A 79 10.64 -17.18 12.00
C ASP A 79 9.38 -17.52 11.18
N LYS A 80 8.81 -16.49 10.55
CA LYS A 80 7.58 -16.62 9.76
C LYS A 80 7.60 -15.71 8.55
N VAL A 81 6.71 -15.99 7.62
CA VAL A 81 6.48 -15.13 6.44
C VAL A 81 5.32 -14.17 6.75
N ALA A 82 5.61 -12.88 6.78
CA ALA A 82 4.59 -11.83 6.86
C ALA A 82 3.95 -11.64 5.48
N TYR A 83 2.63 -11.63 5.42
CA TYR A 83 1.93 -11.60 4.13
C TYR A 83 0.55 -10.93 4.21
N PHE A 84 0.39 -9.81 3.49
CA PHE A 84 -0.80 -8.95 3.56
C PHE A 84 -1.51 -8.72 2.23
N SER A 85 -0.93 -9.12 1.09
CA SER A 85 -1.66 -9.13 -0.20
C SER A 85 -2.54 -10.38 -0.30
N GLY A 86 -3.66 -10.34 -1.03
CA GLY A 86 -4.57 -11.47 -1.05
C GLY A 86 -5.22 -11.68 -2.39
N SER A 87 -4.61 -12.48 -3.27
CA SER A 87 -5.44 -13.21 -4.23
C SER A 87 -6.30 -14.21 -3.42
N LEU A 88 -7.59 -14.31 -3.75
CA LEU A 88 -8.53 -15.18 -3.02
C LEU A 88 -8.01 -16.62 -2.80
N PRO A 89 -7.33 -17.27 -3.78
CA PRO A 89 -6.75 -18.61 -3.56
C PRO A 89 -5.69 -18.63 -2.45
N MET A 90 -4.85 -17.60 -2.34
CA MET A 90 -3.81 -17.52 -1.31
C MET A 90 -4.39 -17.22 0.07
N VAL A 91 -5.43 -16.36 0.14
CA VAL A 91 -6.16 -16.13 1.39
C VAL A 91 -6.81 -17.42 1.90
N LEU A 92 -7.34 -18.26 0.99
CA LEU A 92 -7.87 -19.58 1.32
C LEU A 92 -6.78 -20.55 1.80
N GLN A 93 -5.61 -20.56 1.16
CA GLN A 93 -4.47 -21.42 1.55
C GLN A 93 -3.91 -21.05 2.93
N LYS A 94 -3.78 -19.75 3.23
CA LYS A 94 -3.28 -19.23 4.51
C LYS A 94 -4.32 -19.30 5.64
N GLY A 95 -5.59 -19.32 5.28
CA GLY A 95 -6.72 -19.18 6.20
C GLY A 95 -7.12 -17.71 6.38
N ILE A 96 -8.39 -17.43 6.12
CA ILE A 96 -8.98 -16.08 6.17
C ILE A 96 -8.78 -15.43 7.55
N GLY A 97 -8.89 -16.19 8.65
CA GLY A 97 -8.67 -15.66 10.00
C GLY A 97 -7.26 -15.13 10.24
N THR A 98 -6.24 -15.88 9.80
CA THR A 98 -4.83 -15.45 9.86
C THR A 98 -4.59 -14.20 9.03
N PHE A 99 -5.14 -14.15 7.81
CA PHE A 99 -5.04 -12.97 6.95
C PHE A 99 -5.65 -11.73 7.59
N VAL A 100 -6.88 -11.84 8.13
CA VAL A 100 -7.54 -10.72 8.79
C VAL A 100 -6.79 -10.29 10.04
N ARG A 101 -6.29 -11.22 10.86
CA ARG A 101 -5.49 -10.89 12.05
C ARG A 101 -4.22 -10.13 11.67
N GLU A 102 -3.47 -10.64 10.69
CA GLU A 102 -2.23 -10.02 10.25
C GLU A 102 -2.47 -8.63 9.64
N PHE A 103 -3.44 -8.51 8.74
CA PHE A 103 -3.78 -7.26 8.08
C PHE A 103 -4.37 -6.22 9.05
N LEU A 104 -5.35 -6.63 9.86
CA LEU A 104 -6.04 -5.71 10.76
C LEU A 104 -5.15 -5.36 11.94
N ILE A 105 -4.47 -6.33 12.56
CA ILE A 105 -3.80 -6.16 13.85
C ILE A 105 -2.28 -6.05 13.68
N GLU A 106 -1.63 -7.12 13.19
CA GLU A 106 -0.16 -7.23 13.24
C GLU A 106 0.52 -6.14 12.39
N LEU A 107 -0.02 -5.79 11.21
CA LEU A 107 0.47 -4.71 10.36
C LEU A 107 0.60 -3.39 11.12
N ASN A 108 -0.41 -3.03 11.90
CA ASN A 108 -0.50 -1.73 12.56
C ASN A 108 0.18 -1.71 13.93
N HIS A 109 0.20 -2.84 14.65
CA HIS A 109 0.69 -2.90 16.03
C HIS A 109 2.09 -3.47 16.16
N ASP A 110 2.44 -4.45 15.34
CA ASP A 110 3.66 -5.23 15.53
C ASP A 110 4.74 -4.81 14.52
N TYR A 111 4.36 -4.52 13.27
CA TYR A 111 5.32 -4.25 12.19
C TYR A 111 5.55 -2.76 11.90
N LEU A 112 4.53 -1.92 12.04
CA LEU A 112 4.68 -0.49 11.74
C LEU A 112 5.50 0.21 12.84
N ALA A 113 6.76 0.52 12.52
CA ALA A 113 7.69 1.09 13.50
C ALA A 113 7.63 2.63 13.61
N ALA A 114 7.05 3.30 12.62
CA ALA A 114 7.01 4.76 12.56
C ALA A 114 5.63 5.32 12.95
N PRO A 115 5.57 6.47 13.65
CA PRO A 115 4.30 7.11 13.95
C PRO A 115 3.59 7.55 12.67
N THR A 116 2.30 7.30 12.61
CA THR A 116 1.43 7.79 11.55
C THR A 116 1.18 9.28 11.68
N LEU A 117 0.74 9.91 10.58
CA LEU A 117 0.25 11.27 10.55
C LEU A 117 -0.95 11.44 11.49
N PHE A 118 -1.82 10.43 11.60
CA PHE A 118 -2.89 10.37 12.60
C PHE A 118 -2.33 10.59 14.01
N SER A 119 -1.41 9.71 14.45
CA SER A 119 -0.80 9.80 15.79
C SER A 119 -0.12 11.16 16.00
N THR A 120 0.59 11.64 14.99
CA THR A 120 1.36 12.89 15.06
C THR A 120 0.44 14.11 15.21
N LEU A 121 -0.65 14.16 14.44
CA LEU A 121 -1.63 15.26 14.49
C LEU A 121 -2.45 15.23 15.79
N GLU A 122 -2.87 14.06 16.25
CA GLU A 122 -3.67 13.95 17.48
C GLU A 122 -2.87 14.29 18.73
N ARG A 123 -1.59 13.90 18.78
CA ARG A 123 -0.66 14.33 19.84
C ARG A 123 -0.41 15.84 19.83
N ALA A 124 -0.61 16.50 18.68
CA ALA A 124 -0.57 17.95 18.55
C ALA A 124 -1.92 18.65 18.85
N GLY A 125 -2.96 17.89 19.17
CA GLY A 125 -4.28 18.40 19.57
C GLY A 125 -5.28 18.57 18.43
N TYR A 126 -5.00 18.03 17.24
CA TYR A 126 -5.95 17.98 16.12
C TYR A 126 -6.82 16.72 16.19
N GLN A 127 -7.98 16.75 15.54
CA GLN A 127 -8.82 15.56 15.36
C GLN A 127 -8.60 14.96 13.99
N THR A 128 -8.59 13.63 13.90
CA THR A 128 -8.35 12.94 12.62
C THR A 128 -9.35 11.80 12.36
N ALA A 129 -9.61 11.54 11.08
CA ALA A 129 -10.45 10.44 10.61
C ALA A 129 -9.74 9.56 9.58
N CYS A 130 -9.89 8.25 9.72
CA CYS A 130 -9.43 7.21 8.80
C CYS A 130 -10.62 6.44 8.24
N LEU A 131 -10.85 6.55 6.93
CA LEU A 131 -11.92 5.84 6.22
C LEU A 131 -11.32 4.75 5.32
N ASN A 132 -11.54 3.49 5.71
CA ASN A 132 -11.14 2.28 4.99
C ASN A 132 -9.64 2.12 4.67
N PHE A 133 -8.77 2.94 5.24
CA PHE A 133 -7.34 2.87 4.99
C PHE A 133 -6.66 1.84 5.91
N PRO A 134 -5.84 0.92 5.36
CA PRO A 134 -5.33 -0.24 6.12
C PRO A 134 -4.23 0.10 7.12
N VAL A 135 -3.52 1.22 6.97
CA VAL A 135 -2.43 1.64 7.86
C VAL A 135 -2.92 2.75 8.79
N TYR A 136 -3.79 2.38 9.73
CA TYR A 136 -4.57 3.30 10.53
C TYR A 136 -4.02 3.58 11.94
N HIS A 137 -2.89 2.98 12.32
CA HIS A 137 -2.37 3.02 13.70
C HIS A 137 -2.47 4.42 14.35
N GLY A 138 -2.97 4.47 15.58
CA GLY A 138 -3.11 5.68 16.39
C GLY A 138 -3.18 5.34 17.87
N ASP A 139 -3.49 6.33 18.72
CA ASP A 139 -3.46 6.18 20.18
C ASP A 139 -4.86 5.92 20.79
N VAL A 140 -5.93 5.99 20.00
CA VAL A 140 -7.31 5.82 20.47
C VAL A 140 -7.75 4.37 20.32
N ALA A 141 -8.19 3.76 21.43
CA ALA A 141 -8.71 2.39 21.42
C ALA A 141 -10.09 2.31 20.78
N HIS A 142 -10.25 1.39 19.83
CA HIS A 142 -11.52 1.08 19.16
C HIS A 142 -11.88 -0.39 19.38
N THR A 143 -13.18 -0.67 19.34
CA THR A 143 -13.68 -2.04 19.36
C THR A 143 -13.84 -2.53 17.93
N ALA A 144 -13.13 -3.60 17.57
CA ALA A 144 -13.32 -4.30 16.31
C ALA A 144 -14.22 -5.52 16.54
N ASP A 145 -15.40 -5.52 15.91
CA ASP A 145 -16.38 -6.59 15.99
C ASP A 145 -16.23 -7.52 14.77
N MET A 146 -15.86 -8.78 14.99
CA MET A 146 -15.71 -9.73 13.90
C MET A 146 -17.08 -10.17 13.39
N PRO A 147 -17.33 -10.11 12.07
CA PRO A 147 -18.51 -10.70 11.45
C PRO A 147 -18.67 -12.16 11.88
N PHE A 148 -19.92 -12.61 12.09
CA PHE A 148 -20.21 -13.93 12.65
C PHE A 148 -19.49 -15.08 11.93
N LEU A 149 -19.37 -15.03 10.60
CA LEU A 149 -18.66 -16.06 9.85
C LEU A 149 -17.15 -16.08 10.16
N LEU A 150 -16.55 -14.92 10.41
CA LEU A 150 -15.12 -14.80 10.74
C LEU A 150 -14.84 -15.21 12.19
N SER A 151 -15.77 -14.99 13.12
CA SER A 151 -15.62 -15.36 14.52
C SER A 151 -15.71 -16.87 14.78
N LEU A 152 -16.09 -17.67 13.79
CA LEU A 152 -16.08 -19.14 13.86
C LEU A 152 -14.71 -19.75 13.57
N PHE A 153 -13.74 -18.96 13.08
CA PHE A 153 -12.40 -19.46 12.80
C PHE A 153 -11.57 -19.62 14.09
N PRO A 154 -10.75 -20.68 14.20
CA PRO A 154 -9.78 -20.82 15.28
C PRO A 154 -8.87 -19.58 15.32
N ASP A 155 -8.55 -19.11 16.53
CA ASP A 155 -7.65 -17.96 16.79
C ASP A 155 -8.16 -16.56 16.38
N MET A 156 -9.45 -16.43 16.03
CA MET A 156 -10.09 -15.13 15.83
C MET A 156 -11.03 -14.81 16.99
N PRO A 157 -10.72 -13.80 17.83
CA PRO A 157 -11.65 -13.39 18.87
C PRO A 157 -12.89 -12.75 18.22
N ALA A 158 -14.08 -13.03 18.76
CA ALA A 158 -15.33 -12.42 18.29
C ALA A 158 -15.29 -10.88 18.37
N ARG A 159 -14.48 -10.35 19.28
CA ARG A 159 -14.23 -8.94 19.49
C ARG A 159 -12.78 -8.73 19.90
N THR A 160 -12.13 -7.72 19.33
CA THR A 160 -10.78 -7.32 19.73
C THR A 160 -10.68 -5.80 19.88
N THR A 161 -9.58 -5.33 20.46
CA THR A 161 -9.25 -3.90 20.52
C THR A 161 -8.16 -3.61 19.51
N VAL A 162 -8.37 -2.56 18.71
CA VAL A 162 -7.36 -2.00 17.81
C VAL A 162 -7.14 -0.55 18.18
N TYR A 163 -6.01 0.04 17.79
CA TYR A 163 -5.74 1.46 18.08
C TYR A 163 -5.55 2.26 16.80
N GLY A 164 -6.28 3.37 16.71
CA GLY A 164 -6.35 4.22 15.53
C GLY A 164 -6.55 5.69 15.89
N PRO A 165 -6.88 6.54 14.90
CA PRO A 165 -7.29 7.92 15.13
C PRO A 165 -8.61 8.02 15.91
N SER A 166 -8.97 9.22 16.35
CA SER A 166 -10.24 9.56 17.01
C SER A 166 -11.46 9.06 16.26
N GLU A 167 -11.42 9.11 14.93
CA GLU A 167 -12.45 8.52 14.07
C GLU A 167 -11.88 7.43 13.17
N LEU A 168 -12.25 6.19 13.43
CA LEU A 168 -11.82 5.02 12.66
C LEU A 168 -13.04 4.29 12.09
N TYR A 169 -13.09 4.17 10.77
CA TYR A 169 -14.09 3.38 10.05
C TYR A 169 -13.35 2.40 9.15
N LEU A 170 -13.44 1.10 9.47
CA LEU A 170 -12.79 0.03 8.70
C LEU A 170 -13.83 -1.03 8.36
N GLY A 171 -14.38 -0.92 7.15
CA GLY A 171 -15.39 -1.83 6.65
C GLY A 171 -16.53 -2.05 7.64
N ASP A 172 -16.91 -3.31 7.82
CA ASP A 172 -17.89 -3.77 8.79
C ASP A 172 -17.27 -4.03 10.17
N LEU A 173 -15.94 -3.93 10.28
CA LEU A 173 -15.15 -4.41 11.43
C LEU A 173 -15.07 -3.37 12.54
N VAL A 174 -14.83 -2.10 12.18
CA VAL A 174 -14.68 -1.00 13.13
C VAL A 174 -15.63 0.12 12.77
N ASP A 175 -16.45 0.50 13.73
CA ASP A 175 -17.31 1.68 13.69
C ASP A 175 -16.88 2.63 14.81
N SER A 176 -16.62 3.88 14.48
CA SER A 176 -16.05 4.86 15.40
C SER A 176 -16.96 5.08 16.63
N LEU A 177 -16.32 5.35 17.76
CA LEU A 177 -16.94 5.55 19.07
C LEU A 177 -17.74 6.85 19.21
N SER A 178 -17.83 7.70 18.17
CA SER A 178 -18.55 8.98 18.23
C SER A 178 -19.93 8.91 17.57
N PRO A 179 -20.98 8.47 18.29
CA PRO A 179 -22.37 8.56 17.82
C PRO A 179 -22.87 10.00 17.65
N GLN A 180 -22.03 11.01 17.89
CA GLN A 180 -22.36 12.44 17.80
C GLN A 180 -22.27 12.99 16.37
N ALA A 181 -21.49 12.37 15.47
CA ALA A 181 -21.30 12.82 14.10
C ALA A 181 -22.42 12.38 13.12
N GLY A 182 -23.29 11.45 13.53
CA GLY A 182 -24.36 10.92 12.67
C GLY A 182 -23.86 10.12 11.44
N VAL A 183 -22.57 9.75 11.43
CA VAL A 183 -21.92 8.96 10.38
C VAL A 183 -21.92 7.49 10.78
N ARG A 184 -22.35 6.59 9.88
CA ARG A 184 -22.30 5.15 10.09
C ARG A 184 -21.87 4.40 8.83
N PRO A 185 -21.02 3.37 8.96
CA PRO A 185 -20.69 2.51 7.83
C PRO A 185 -21.92 1.70 7.42
N ARG A 186 -22.04 1.42 6.12
CA ARG A 186 -23.04 0.46 5.62
C ARG A 186 -22.49 -0.94 5.85
N LYS A 187 -23.20 -1.78 6.60
CA LYS A 187 -22.82 -3.19 6.74
C LYS A 187 -23.14 -3.94 5.46
N THR A 188 -22.12 -4.41 4.75
CA THR A 188 -22.29 -5.02 3.41
C THR A 188 -22.03 -6.52 3.40
N GLY A 189 -21.25 -7.05 4.34
CA GLY A 189 -20.97 -8.47 4.50
C GLY A 189 -20.02 -9.05 3.44
N LEU A 190 -19.93 -10.38 3.41
CA LEU A 190 -18.91 -11.12 2.63
C LEU A 190 -18.96 -10.83 1.12
N LEU A 191 -20.14 -10.64 0.53
CA LEU A 191 -20.30 -10.39 -0.91
C LEU A 191 -19.67 -9.07 -1.37
N HIS A 192 -19.39 -8.18 -0.42
CA HIS A 192 -18.78 -6.87 -0.63
C HIS A 192 -17.60 -6.72 0.32
N TRP A 193 -16.79 -7.77 0.44
CA TRP A 193 -15.54 -7.80 1.22
C TRP A 193 -15.63 -7.12 2.59
N TYR A 194 -16.77 -7.27 3.29
CA TYR A 194 -17.01 -6.62 4.58
C TYR A 194 -16.76 -5.10 4.57
N GLY A 195 -17.13 -4.40 3.49
CA GLY A 195 -17.15 -2.95 3.44
C GLY A 195 -15.83 -2.28 3.02
N PHE A 196 -14.79 -3.03 2.63
CA PHE A 196 -13.59 -2.47 1.99
C PHE A 196 -13.80 -2.27 0.48
N HIS A 197 -14.87 -1.56 0.12
CA HIS A 197 -15.16 -1.12 -1.24
C HIS A 197 -15.30 0.41 -1.25
N ASP A 198 -15.19 0.99 -2.43
CA ASP A 198 -15.23 2.43 -2.60
C ASP A 198 -16.60 3.00 -2.25
N ASP A 199 -17.68 2.23 -2.45
CA ASP A 199 -19.05 2.66 -2.14
C ASP A 199 -19.28 2.95 -0.66
N ASN A 200 -18.59 2.24 0.24
CA ASN A 200 -18.59 2.51 1.66
C ASN A 200 -17.85 3.82 1.97
N THR A 201 -16.66 4.01 1.41
CA THR A 201 -15.89 5.25 1.56
C THR A 201 -16.68 6.46 1.02
N VAL A 202 -17.34 6.32 -0.15
CA VAL A 202 -18.27 7.32 -0.71
C VAL A 202 -19.39 7.64 0.28
N ALA A 203 -20.06 6.62 0.81
CA ALA A 203 -21.18 6.81 1.73
C ALA A 203 -20.77 7.49 3.05
N LEU A 204 -19.56 7.21 3.55
CA LEU A 204 -19.01 7.87 4.73
C LEU A 204 -18.73 9.35 4.46
N LEU A 205 -18.08 9.67 3.33
CA LEU A 205 -17.80 11.06 2.94
C LEU A 205 -19.08 11.87 2.69
N GLU A 206 -20.09 11.28 2.07
CA GLU A 206 -21.40 11.92 1.87
C GLU A 206 -22.08 12.22 3.22
N GLN A 207 -22.04 11.29 4.17
CA GLN A 207 -22.58 11.50 5.52
C GLN A 207 -21.81 12.56 6.30
N MET A 208 -20.47 12.54 6.24
CA MET A 208 -19.62 13.56 6.86
C MET A 208 -19.92 14.96 6.29
N ALA A 209 -20.15 15.07 4.98
CA ALA A 209 -20.53 16.34 4.36
C ALA A 209 -21.92 16.81 4.79
N ALA A 210 -22.91 15.92 4.76
CA ALA A 210 -24.28 16.24 5.13
C ALA A 210 -24.41 16.71 6.59
N ASN A 211 -23.55 16.22 7.47
CA ASN A 211 -23.55 16.54 8.90
C ASN A 211 -22.49 17.58 9.29
N ASP A 212 -21.71 18.12 8.34
CA ASP A 212 -20.54 18.97 8.57
C ASP A 212 -19.57 18.39 9.62
N ALA A 213 -19.36 17.07 9.56
CA ALA A 213 -18.68 16.29 10.57
C ALA A 213 -17.20 15.99 10.24
N PHE A 214 -16.62 16.64 9.23
CA PHE A 214 -15.19 16.46 8.92
C PHE A 214 -14.31 17.02 10.06
N PRO A 215 -13.37 16.24 10.60
CA PRO A 215 -12.37 16.73 11.55
C PRO A 215 -11.27 17.54 10.85
N ASP A 216 -10.18 17.86 11.55
CA ASP A 216 -9.07 18.65 11.00
C ASP A 216 -8.35 17.93 9.85
N PHE A 217 -8.23 16.60 9.91
CA PHE A 217 -7.65 15.77 8.86
C PHE A 217 -8.46 14.49 8.62
N THR A 218 -8.85 14.24 7.38
CA THR A 218 -9.51 13.01 6.94
C THR A 218 -8.72 12.36 5.83
N LEU A 219 -8.40 11.08 6.00
CA LEU A 219 -7.89 10.23 4.93
C LEU A 219 -8.98 9.25 4.50
N ALA A 220 -9.34 9.29 3.22
CA ALA A 220 -10.31 8.40 2.60
C ALA A 220 -9.63 7.56 1.52
N TYR A 221 -9.71 6.23 1.66
CA TYR A 221 -9.05 5.28 0.77
C TYR A 221 -10.04 4.51 -0.12
N PHE A 222 -9.64 4.32 -1.37
CA PHE A 222 -10.41 3.75 -2.47
C PHE A 222 -9.63 2.60 -3.13
N PRO A 223 -9.77 1.36 -2.65
CA PRO A 223 -8.98 0.21 -3.11
C PRO A 223 -9.35 -0.33 -4.50
N GLU A 224 -10.57 -0.10 -5.00
CA GLU A 224 -11.10 -0.92 -6.11
C GLU A 224 -10.41 -0.69 -7.47
N ASN A 225 -9.78 0.47 -7.67
CA ASN A 225 -9.10 0.77 -8.92
C ASN A 225 -7.91 -0.18 -9.19
N ASP A 226 -7.19 -0.61 -8.16
CA ASP A 226 -6.11 -1.61 -8.28
C ASP A 226 -6.64 -2.98 -8.70
N GLU A 227 -7.73 -3.44 -8.08
CA GLU A 227 -8.37 -4.70 -8.45
C GLU A 227 -8.83 -4.72 -9.91
N VAL A 228 -9.47 -3.64 -10.37
CA VAL A 228 -9.91 -3.53 -11.76
C VAL A 228 -8.70 -3.48 -12.68
N SER A 229 -7.65 -2.75 -12.29
CA SER A 229 -6.44 -2.63 -13.08
C SER A 229 -5.71 -3.98 -13.22
N HIS A 230 -5.69 -4.81 -12.18
CA HIS A 230 -5.17 -6.18 -12.26
C HIS A 230 -5.99 -7.08 -13.20
N LYS A 231 -7.32 -6.94 -13.22
CA LYS A 231 -8.22 -7.80 -14.01
C LYS A 231 -8.32 -7.37 -15.48
N GLU A 232 -8.31 -6.07 -15.73
CA GLU A 232 -8.69 -5.47 -17.03
C GLU A 232 -7.63 -4.52 -17.61
N GLY A 233 -6.58 -4.24 -16.85
CA GLY A 233 -5.50 -3.33 -17.22
C GLY A 233 -5.73 -1.88 -16.78
N PRO A 234 -4.64 -1.08 -16.73
CA PRO A 234 -4.66 0.27 -16.17
C PRO A 234 -5.58 1.23 -16.93
N VAL A 235 -5.69 1.10 -18.26
CA VAL A 235 -6.58 1.95 -19.07
C VAL A 235 -8.04 1.72 -18.69
N ALA A 236 -8.47 0.46 -18.56
CA ALA A 236 -9.86 0.12 -18.25
C ALA A 236 -10.24 0.53 -16.82
N ALA A 237 -9.32 0.41 -15.87
CA ALA A 237 -9.52 0.87 -14.50
C ALA A 237 -9.81 2.37 -14.44
N HIS A 238 -9.01 3.18 -15.14
CA HIS A 238 -9.16 4.63 -15.15
C HIS A 238 -10.39 5.13 -15.90
N GLN A 239 -11.06 4.29 -16.69
CA GLN A 239 -12.38 4.59 -17.30
C GLN A 239 -13.53 4.52 -16.28
N ARG A 240 -13.33 3.89 -15.12
CA ARG A 240 -14.38 3.64 -14.14
C ARG A 240 -14.42 4.64 -13.00
N LEU A 241 -13.55 5.65 -12.97
CA LEU A 241 -13.48 6.67 -11.92
C LEU A 241 -14.64 7.70 -11.94
N GLY A 242 -15.70 7.44 -12.71
CA GLY A 242 -16.86 8.35 -12.81
C GLY A 242 -17.62 8.51 -11.49
N TYR A 243 -17.64 7.48 -10.63
CA TYR A 243 -18.25 7.59 -9.30
C TYR A 243 -17.45 8.53 -8.39
N MET A 244 -16.12 8.55 -8.51
CA MET A 244 -15.25 9.47 -7.76
C MET A 244 -15.48 10.92 -8.19
N ASP A 245 -15.55 11.16 -9.50
CA ASP A 245 -15.86 12.50 -10.00
C ASP A 245 -17.25 12.97 -9.54
N ALA A 246 -18.24 12.07 -9.55
CA ALA A 246 -19.58 12.36 -9.05
C ALA A 246 -19.61 12.64 -7.54
N LEU A 247 -18.82 11.90 -6.74
CA LEU A 247 -18.64 12.16 -5.30
C LEU A 247 -18.11 13.59 -5.09
N LEU A 248 -17.04 13.99 -5.79
CA LEU A 248 -16.50 15.35 -5.69
C LEU A 248 -17.56 16.41 -6.02
N GLY A 249 -18.31 16.20 -7.10
CA GLY A 249 -19.43 17.09 -7.46
C GLY A 249 -20.48 17.23 -6.36
N LYS A 250 -20.84 16.14 -5.69
CA LYS A 250 -21.78 16.14 -4.55
C LYS A 250 -21.20 16.84 -3.32
N LEU A 251 -19.92 16.60 -2.99
CA LEU A 251 -19.24 17.30 -1.90
C LEU A 251 -19.25 18.80 -2.16
N PHE A 252 -18.82 19.25 -3.35
CA PHE A 252 -18.81 20.67 -3.71
C PHE A 252 -20.21 21.28 -3.62
N ALA A 253 -21.23 20.60 -4.16
CA ALA A 253 -22.62 21.07 -4.08
C ALA A 253 -23.11 21.20 -2.62
N THR A 254 -22.73 20.28 -1.74
CA THR A 254 -23.11 20.31 -0.31
C THR A 254 -22.56 21.54 0.40
N TYR A 255 -21.36 21.96 0.04
CA TYR A 255 -20.70 23.14 0.61
C TYR A 255 -20.98 24.45 -0.14
N GLY A 256 -21.87 24.43 -1.15
CA GLY A 256 -22.29 25.63 -1.90
C GLY A 256 -21.54 25.87 -3.21
N GLY A 257 -20.53 25.07 -3.53
CA GLY A 257 -19.70 25.22 -4.72
C GLY A 257 -18.28 24.72 -4.49
N LEU A 258 -17.48 24.72 -5.56
CA LEU A 258 -16.05 24.37 -5.45
C LEU A 258 -15.29 25.44 -4.67
N GLU A 259 -15.58 26.72 -4.90
CA GLU A 259 -14.91 27.84 -4.22
C GLU A 259 -15.18 27.80 -2.71
N GLU A 260 -16.45 27.69 -2.31
CA GLU A 260 -16.87 27.61 -0.91
C GLU A 260 -16.34 26.34 -0.21
N PHE A 261 -16.24 25.23 -0.94
CA PHE A 261 -15.58 24.03 -0.45
C PHE A 261 -14.09 24.28 -0.21
N LEU A 262 -13.37 24.82 -1.20
CA LEU A 262 -11.94 25.08 -1.10
C LEU A 262 -11.60 26.16 -0.07
N ASP A 263 -12.51 27.07 0.27
CA ASP A 263 -12.33 28.00 1.39
C ASP A 263 -12.30 27.31 2.75
N GLN A 264 -12.91 26.14 2.85
CA GLN A 264 -12.99 25.34 4.07
C GLN A 264 -12.05 24.13 4.08
N PHE A 265 -11.65 23.64 2.90
CA PHE A 265 -10.86 22.43 2.74
C PHE A 265 -9.58 22.65 1.94
N ALA A 266 -8.51 21.98 2.38
CA ALA A 266 -7.38 21.63 1.52
C ALA A 266 -7.61 20.20 1.02
N LEU A 267 -7.86 20.05 -0.29
CA LEU A 267 -8.09 18.76 -0.94
C LEU A 267 -6.79 18.25 -1.56
N ILE A 268 -6.43 17.00 -1.25
CA ILE A 268 -5.31 16.29 -1.84
C ILE A 268 -5.84 14.98 -2.42
N ILE A 269 -5.54 14.70 -3.68
CA ILE A 269 -5.88 13.44 -4.35
C ILE A 269 -4.59 12.80 -4.84
N SER A 270 -4.35 11.54 -4.49
CA SER A 270 -3.13 10.84 -4.90
C SER A 270 -3.35 9.34 -5.04
N GLY A 271 -2.33 8.65 -5.53
CA GLY A 271 -2.23 7.19 -5.53
C GLY A 271 -0.97 6.74 -4.83
N ASP A 272 -0.96 5.48 -4.44
CA ASP A 272 0.15 4.82 -3.77
C ASP A 272 1.19 4.29 -4.76
N HIS A 273 0.75 3.74 -5.88
CA HIS A 273 1.57 3.36 -7.03
C HIS A 273 0.81 3.48 -8.36
N SER A 274 1.52 3.27 -9.47
CA SER A 274 0.92 3.11 -10.79
C SER A 274 0.98 1.64 -11.21
N GLN A 275 0.20 1.26 -12.21
CA GLN A 275 0.33 -0.05 -12.86
C GLN A 275 0.84 0.09 -14.30
N SER A 276 1.39 -0.99 -14.83
CA SER A 276 1.85 -1.09 -16.21
C SER A 276 1.22 -2.32 -16.86
N ALA A 277 0.96 -2.25 -18.16
CA ALA A 277 0.53 -3.41 -18.92
C ALA A 277 1.60 -4.51 -18.86
N THR A 278 1.15 -5.75 -18.67
CA THR A 278 1.99 -6.94 -18.77
C THR A 278 2.00 -7.48 -20.21
N LEU A 279 2.82 -8.50 -20.47
CA LEU A 279 2.87 -9.14 -21.79
C LEU A 279 1.50 -9.75 -22.16
N PRO A 280 1.10 -9.74 -23.44
CA PRO A 280 -0.19 -10.31 -23.84
C PRO A 280 -0.31 -11.82 -23.57
N ASP A 281 0.79 -12.55 -23.63
CA ASP A 281 0.83 -13.98 -23.34
C ASP A 281 0.96 -14.22 -21.83
N VAL A 282 -0.11 -14.73 -21.22
CA VAL A 282 -0.19 -15.05 -19.79
C VAL A 282 0.91 -16.03 -19.35
N THR A 283 1.36 -16.92 -20.23
CA THR A 283 2.44 -17.88 -19.91
C THR A 283 3.80 -17.21 -19.80
N GLU A 284 3.98 -16.04 -20.41
CA GLU A 284 5.22 -15.26 -20.36
C GLU A 284 5.19 -14.17 -19.29
N GLN A 285 4.02 -13.84 -18.72
CA GLN A 285 3.85 -12.78 -17.73
C GLN A 285 4.54 -13.07 -16.39
N ALA A 286 4.56 -14.34 -15.98
CA ALA A 286 5.10 -14.77 -14.71
C ALA A 286 6.50 -15.37 -14.86
N ILE A 287 7.34 -15.14 -13.86
CA ILE A 287 8.65 -15.78 -13.73
C ILE A 287 8.54 -16.79 -12.59
N ASP A 288 8.64 -18.07 -12.93
CA ASP A 288 8.66 -19.13 -11.92
C ASP A 288 10.09 -19.29 -11.37
N LEU A 289 10.29 -18.88 -10.12
CA LEU A 289 11.58 -19.02 -9.45
C LEU A 289 12.00 -20.48 -9.28
N ALA A 290 11.06 -21.44 -9.23
CA ALA A 290 11.36 -22.87 -9.14
C ALA A 290 11.88 -23.45 -10.47
N GLU A 291 11.65 -22.77 -11.60
CA GLU A 291 12.28 -23.10 -12.88
C GLU A 291 13.68 -22.47 -13.01
N LEU A 292 13.88 -21.31 -12.37
CA LEU A 292 15.14 -20.57 -12.44
C LEU A 292 16.15 -20.96 -11.38
N LEU A 293 15.73 -21.49 -10.24
CA LEU A 293 16.57 -21.88 -9.12
C LEU A 293 16.32 -23.35 -8.77
N PRO A 294 17.26 -24.04 -8.08
CA PRO A 294 17.03 -25.43 -7.68
C PRO A 294 15.82 -25.51 -6.75
N ALA A 295 14.71 -26.07 -7.24
CA ALA A 295 13.42 -26.09 -6.55
C ALA A 295 13.49 -26.77 -5.18
N GLU A 296 14.33 -27.80 -5.05
CA GLU A 296 14.59 -28.52 -3.79
C GLU A 296 15.29 -27.68 -2.71
N ARG A 297 15.74 -26.47 -3.06
CA ARG A 297 16.37 -25.51 -2.15
C ARG A 297 15.46 -24.35 -1.78
N LEU A 298 14.31 -24.23 -2.43
CA LEU A 298 13.36 -23.14 -2.22
C LEU A 298 12.37 -23.53 -1.12
N ALA A 299 12.21 -22.63 -0.14
CA ALA A 299 11.12 -22.74 0.81
C ALA A 299 9.77 -22.56 0.11
N GLU A 300 8.76 -23.29 0.59
CA GLU A 300 7.39 -23.16 0.12
C GLU A 300 6.85 -21.77 0.47
N ALA A 301 6.28 -21.08 -0.53
CA ALA A 301 5.76 -19.73 -0.34
C ALA A 301 4.69 -19.69 0.77
N GLY A 302 4.86 -18.78 1.73
CA GLY A 302 3.94 -18.63 2.86
C GLY A 302 4.18 -19.58 4.03
N HIS A 303 5.18 -20.45 3.96
CA HIS A 303 5.58 -21.34 5.04
C HIS A 303 6.92 -20.93 5.68
N PRO A 304 7.18 -21.27 6.95
CA PRO A 304 8.52 -21.18 7.54
C PRO A 304 9.52 -22.08 6.80
N TRP A 305 10.81 -21.89 7.07
CA TRP A 305 11.86 -22.73 6.49
C TRP A 305 11.76 -24.20 6.92
N ASP A 306 11.86 -25.12 5.97
CA ASP A 306 12.22 -26.52 6.21
C ASP A 306 13.73 -26.65 6.49
N PRO A 307 14.20 -27.68 7.23
CA PRO A 307 15.62 -27.99 7.36
C PRO A 307 16.41 -28.05 6.04
N HIS A 308 15.79 -28.45 4.93
CA HIS A 308 16.44 -28.58 3.63
C HIS A 308 16.49 -27.28 2.81
N ASP A 309 15.67 -26.30 3.16
CA ASP A 309 15.58 -25.04 2.45
C ASP A 309 16.83 -24.19 2.66
N THR A 310 17.27 -23.53 1.59
CA THR A 310 18.40 -22.59 1.66
C THR A 310 18.11 -21.24 1.03
N ILE A 311 16.99 -21.12 0.30
CA ILE A 311 16.50 -19.87 -0.30
C ILE A 311 15.02 -19.70 0.07
N MET A 312 14.64 -18.55 0.60
CA MET A 312 13.24 -18.20 0.89
C MET A 312 12.82 -17.08 -0.05
N PRO A 313 11.95 -17.37 -1.03
CA PRO A 313 11.44 -16.38 -1.96
C PRO A 313 10.23 -15.63 -1.38
N CYS A 314 10.31 -14.30 -1.35
CA CYS A 314 9.20 -13.41 -1.00
C CYS A 314 8.84 -12.50 -2.19
N PRO A 315 8.01 -12.98 -3.14
CA PRO A 315 7.55 -12.19 -4.27
C PRO A 315 6.60 -11.05 -3.86
N ASN A 316 6.84 -9.87 -4.42
CA ASN A 316 6.05 -8.65 -4.32
C ASN A 316 5.74 -8.13 -5.74
N LEU A 317 5.00 -8.93 -6.51
CA LEU A 317 4.69 -8.70 -7.93
C LEU A 317 5.97 -8.58 -8.78
N ARG A 318 6.33 -7.35 -9.18
CA ARG A 318 7.45 -7.06 -10.10
C ARG A 318 8.83 -7.10 -9.46
N ALA A 319 8.91 -7.36 -8.17
CA ALA A 319 10.17 -7.58 -7.46
C ALA A 319 10.01 -8.78 -6.53
N ALA A 320 11.09 -9.51 -6.27
CA ALA A 320 11.13 -10.56 -5.26
C ALA A 320 12.32 -10.33 -4.34
N GLN A 321 12.09 -10.49 -3.05
CA GLN A 321 13.16 -10.53 -2.05
C GLN A 321 13.56 -11.98 -1.87
N LEU A 322 14.86 -12.28 -1.98
CA LEU A 322 15.39 -13.62 -1.71
C LEU A 322 16.19 -13.56 -0.43
N TYR A 323 15.76 -14.34 0.55
CA TYR A 323 16.50 -14.56 1.78
C TYR A 323 17.28 -15.87 1.65
N PHE A 324 18.45 -15.93 2.26
CA PHE A 324 19.35 -17.09 2.14
C PHE A 324 19.76 -17.54 3.53
N ARG A 325 19.75 -18.85 3.78
CA ARG A 325 20.57 -19.41 4.86
C ARG A 325 22.03 -19.23 4.47
N GLU A 326 22.87 -18.77 5.40
CA GLU A 326 24.26 -18.32 5.13
C GLU A 326 24.92 -19.10 3.99
N LEU A 327 25.26 -18.38 2.91
CA LEU A 327 26.01 -18.92 1.78
C LEU A 327 27.41 -18.32 1.77
N GLU A 328 28.36 -19.08 1.24
CA GLU A 328 29.65 -18.52 0.85
C GLU A 328 29.45 -17.52 -0.31
N PRO A 329 30.30 -16.48 -0.44
CA PRO A 329 30.19 -15.49 -1.53
C PRO A 329 30.03 -16.09 -2.93
N ALA A 330 30.72 -17.20 -3.23
CA ALA A 330 30.58 -17.89 -4.51
C ALA A 330 29.16 -18.41 -4.78
N GLY A 331 28.42 -18.80 -3.73
CA GLY A 331 27.03 -19.25 -3.83
C GLY A 331 26.08 -18.11 -4.21
N TYR A 332 26.20 -16.95 -3.57
CA TYR A 332 25.43 -15.75 -3.94
C TYR A 332 25.71 -15.35 -5.39
N ALA A 333 26.98 -15.33 -5.80
CA ALA A 333 27.37 -14.94 -7.15
C ALA A 333 26.78 -15.89 -8.21
N HIS A 334 26.76 -17.20 -7.92
CA HIS A 334 26.17 -18.20 -8.82
C HIS A 334 24.66 -17.99 -8.99
N ILE A 335 23.93 -17.77 -7.90
CA ILE A 335 22.48 -17.55 -7.92
C ILE A 335 22.14 -16.26 -8.69
N ILE A 336 22.87 -15.18 -8.44
CA ILE A 336 22.66 -13.91 -9.16
C ILE A 336 22.93 -14.08 -10.66
N ALA A 337 24.00 -14.76 -11.04
CA ALA A 337 24.31 -15.03 -12.44
C ALA A 337 23.24 -15.91 -13.12
N GLN A 338 22.69 -16.89 -12.40
CA GLN A 338 21.62 -17.76 -12.89
C GLN A 338 20.31 -16.98 -13.10
N LEU A 339 19.95 -16.10 -12.16
CA LEU A 339 18.78 -15.23 -12.30
C LEU A 339 18.93 -14.24 -13.47
N LEU A 340 20.07 -13.54 -13.55
CA LEU A 340 20.32 -12.56 -14.61
C LEU A 340 20.57 -13.18 -15.99
N ALA A 341 20.60 -14.52 -16.11
CA ALA A 341 20.59 -15.20 -17.40
C ALA A 341 19.19 -15.22 -18.04
N ASP A 342 18.13 -15.04 -17.26
CA ASP A 342 16.77 -14.82 -17.76
C ASP A 342 16.60 -13.34 -18.15
N GLU A 343 16.33 -13.07 -19.42
CA GLU A 343 16.21 -11.70 -19.94
C GLU A 343 15.02 -10.92 -19.37
N ARG A 344 14.07 -11.59 -18.71
CA ARG A 344 12.93 -10.96 -18.03
C ARG A 344 13.31 -10.37 -16.67
N LEU A 345 14.49 -10.70 -16.13
CA LEU A 345 15.01 -10.16 -14.87
C LEU A 345 16.02 -9.03 -15.14
N ASP A 346 15.55 -7.79 -15.01
CA ASP A 346 16.34 -6.60 -15.34
C ASP A 346 17.57 -6.40 -14.43
N GLN A 347 17.40 -6.64 -13.12
CA GLN A 347 18.40 -6.27 -12.12
C GLN A 347 18.33 -7.12 -10.85
N ALA A 348 19.50 -7.39 -10.26
CA ALA A 348 19.67 -7.90 -8.91
C ALA A 348 20.24 -6.79 -8.02
N ILE A 349 19.63 -6.57 -6.85
CA ILE A 349 20.06 -5.57 -5.87
C ILE A 349 20.45 -6.29 -4.58
N TYR A 350 21.67 -6.06 -4.10
CA TYR A 350 22.18 -6.72 -2.90
C TYR A 350 23.11 -5.82 -2.10
N ARG A 351 23.33 -6.15 -0.82
CA ARG A 351 24.31 -5.44 0.02
C ARG A 351 25.71 -5.77 -0.47
N ALA A 352 26.55 -4.76 -0.66
CA ALA A 352 27.93 -4.94 -1.15
C ALA A 352 28.73 -5.92 -0.28
N SER A 353 28.46 -5.93 1.03
CA SER A 353 29.10 -6.83 2.01
C SER A 353 28.89 -8.33 1.73
N LEU A 354 27.90 -8.72 0.93
CA LEU A 354 27.66 -10.13 0.60
C LEU A 354 28.65 -10.69 -0.43
N LEU A 355 29.18 -9.83 -1.31
CA LEU A 355 29.93 -10.27 -2.50
C LEU A 355 31.16 -9.43 -2.83
N ASP A 356 31.04 -8.11 -2.72
CA ASP A 356 32.05 -7.15 -3.20
C ASP A 356 32.92 -6.59 -2.07
N GLY A 357 32.39 -6.60 -0.86
CA GLY A 357 32.97 -5.88 0.28
C GLY A 357 32.65 -4.38 0.24
N GLY A 358 32.93 -3.71 1.37
CA GLY A 358 32.63 -2.29 1.53
C GLY A 358 31.17 -2.00 1.89
N PRO A 359 30.83 -0.71 2.03
CA PRO A 359 29.50 -0.26 2.47
C PRO A 359 28.48 -0.25 1.32
N GLY A 360 27.20 -0.10 1.67
CA GLY A 360 26.14 0.18 0.70
C GLY A 360 25.67 -1.03 -0.10
N TYR A 361 25.26 -0.74 -1.34
CA TYR A 361 24.50 -1.65 -2.18
C TYR A 361 25.10 -1.75 -3.57
N VAL A 362 24.78 -2.84 -4.23
CA VAL A 362 25.17 -3.12 -5.59
C VAL A 362 23.90 -3.40 -6.39
N VAL A 363 23.80 -2.75 -7.54
CA VAL A 363 22.84 -3.08 -8.60
C VAL A 363 23.61 -3.75 -9.72
N GLN A 364 23.23 -4.98 -10.05
CA GLN A 364 23.84 -5.76 -11.12
C GLN A 364 22.80 -6.11 -12.17
N THR A 365 23.13 -5.87 -13.43
CA THR A 365 22.36 -6.31 -14.60
C THR A 365 23.15 -7.38 -15.35
N ALA A 366 22.60 -7.93 -16.44
CA ALA A 366 23.31 -8.88 -17.29
C ALA A 366 24.62 -8.33 -17.90
N SER A 367 24.79 -7.01 -17.97
CA SER A 367 25.94 -6.38 -18.65
C SER A 367 26.69 -5.32 -17.84
N ALA A 368 26.16 -4.88 -16.70
CA ALA A 368 26.73 -3.79 -15.92
C ALA A 368 26.55 -3.99 -14.41
N LYS A 369 27.36 -3.27 -13.63
CA LYS A 369 27.34 -3.28 -12.17
C LYS A 369 27.58 -1.87 -11.64
N LEU A 370 26.77 -1.44 -10.69
CA LEU A 370 26.91 -0.17 -9.96
C LEU A 370 26.96 -0.47 -8.46
N HIS A 371 28.07 -0.13 -7.81
CA HIS A 371 28.20 -0.12 -6.36
C HIS A 371 27.94 1.31 -5.89
N PHE A 372 27.14 1.54 -4.85
CA PHE A 372 26.90 2.87 -4.32
C PHE A 372 26.54 2.86 -2.82
N TRP A 373 26.83 3.94 -2.11
CA TRP A 373 26.51 4.14 -0.70
C TRP A 373 26.25 5.61 -0.38
N ARG A 374 25.59 5.87 0.75
CA ARG A 374 25.41 7.24 1.25
C ARG A 374 26.74 7.80 1.71
N ASP A 375 27.13 8.96 1.18
CA ASP A 375 28.37 9.62 1.51
C ASP A 375 28.16 11.14 1.57
N ALA A 376 28.14 11.70 2.78
CA ALA A 376 27.90 13.13 3.00
C ALA A 376 29.06 14.03 2.51
N GLU A 377 30.24 13.46 2.27
CA GLU A 377 31.39 14.19 1.75
C GLU A 377 31.45 14.17 0.21
N SER A 378 30.61 13.37 -0.44
CA SER A 378 30.58 13.24 -1.88
C SER A 378 30.02 14.48 -2.58
N SER A 379 30.61 14.83 -3.72
CA SER A 379 30.09 15.85 -4.64
C SER A 379 29.00 15.33 -5.58
N VAL A 380 28.72 14.02 -5.58
CA VAL A 380 27.70 13.40 -6.43
C VAL A 380 26.37 13.43 -5.70
N THR A 381 25.41 14.17 -6.26
CA THR A 381 24.06 14.32 -5.70
C THR A 381 22.98 13.80 -6.65
N ASP A 382 21.94 13.16 -6.11
CA ASP A 382 20.72 12.90 -6.88
C ASP A 382 19.80 14.13 -6.94
N ARG A 383 18.68 14.00 -7.68
CA ARG A 383 17.68 15.07 -7.85
C ARG A 383 16.96 15.49 -6.55
N TYR A 384 17.13 14.73 -5.47
CA TYR A 384 16.57 15.02 -4.15
C TYR A 384 17.61 15.61 -3.20
N GLY A 385 18.83 15.86 -3.67
CA GLY A 385 19.93 16.41 -2.88
C GLY A 385 20.62 15.38 -2.00
N ASN A 386 20.34 14.08 -2.18
CA ASN A 386 21.08 13.04 -1.48
C ASN A 386 22.49 12.91 -2.06
N GLN A 387 23.51 12.79 -1.20
CA GLN A 387 24.90 12.60 -1.62
C GLN A 387 25.31 11.12 -1.60
N TRP A 388 26.08 10.70 -2.62
CA TRP A 388 26.37 9.30 -2.90
C TRP A 388 27.84 9.06 -3.27
N GLY A 389 28.48 8.03 -2.70
CA GLY A 389 29.69 7.42 -3.23
C GLY A 389 29.32 6.28 -4.19
N TRP A 390 30.15 6.01 -5.21
CA TRP A 390 29.90 4.97 -6.22
C TRP A 390 31.17 4.42 -6.86
#